data_AF-A0A965USV5-F1
#
_entry.id   AF-A0A965USV5-F1
#
_cell.length_a   1.000
_cell.length_b   1.000
_cell.length_c   1.000
_cell.angle_alpha   90.00
_cell.angle_beta   90.00
_cell.angle_gamma   90.00
#
_symmetry.space_group_name_H-M   'P 1'
#
loop_
_entity.id
_entity.type
_entity.pdbx_description
1 polymer ?
#
loop_
_entity_poly.entity_id
_entity_poly.type
_entity_poly.pdbx_seq_one_letter_code
_entity_poly.pdbx_strand_id
1 'polypeptide(L)'
;MKRFYSFIAALFAIASMAFGQSYSGSLTNGVNLLSTQGALIKGLELFDTSGAANTVIIYDNDSSTSTNRVRQAYNAITQYSTNMVMTFTNFAGVVQTSTNTVLATVTTTVAATTNEARRVYQVVLPANGTVSISPSTPLGTTYGYQLRTTGNALYNTEYRPLP
;
A
#
# COMPACT_ATOMS: atom_id res chain seq x y z
N MET A 1 -35.12 22.93 -28.23
CA MET A 1 -35.24 21.47 -27.98
C MET A 1 -33.91 20.72 -28.03
N LYS A 2 -33.03 20.94 -29.04
CA LYS A 2 -31.73 20.23 -29.14
C LYS A 2 -30.87 20.28 -27.86
N ARG A 3 -30.78 21.45 -27.20
CA ARG A 3 -30.00 21.62 -25.95
C ARG A 3 -30.61 20.90 -24.73
N PHE A 4 -31.91 20.63 -24.73
CA PHE A 4 -32.60 19.95 -23.63
C PHE A 4 -32.29 18.44 -23.65
N TYR A 5 -32.25 17.84 -24.84
CA TYR A 5 -31.82 16.45 -25.02
C TYR A 5 -30.35 16.24 -24.65
N SER A 6 -29.48 17.21 -24.97
CA SER A 6 -28.08 17.19 -24.54
C SER A 6 -27.92 17.22 -23.02
N PHE A 7 -28.75 18.01 -22.33
CA PHE A 7 -28.71 18.14 -20.88
C PHE A 7 -29.20 16.87 -20.19
N ILE A 8 -30.28 16.26 -20.68
CA ILE A 8 -30.80 14.99 -20.16
C ILE A 8 -29.82 13.84 -20.41
N ALA A 9 -29.19 13.78 -21.60
CA ALA A 9 -28.19 12.77 -21.90
C ALA A 9 -26.95 12.89 -21.01
N ALA A 10 -26.49 14.12 -20.74
CA ALA A 10 -25.40 14.37 -19.80
C ALA A 10 -25.77 13.98 -18.37
N LEU A 11 -27.00 14.30 -17.93
CA LEU A 11 -27.48 13.95 -16.60
C LEU A 11 -27.59 12.42 -16.41
N PHE A 12 -28.08 11.69 -17.42
CA PHE A 12 -28.14 10.22 -17.39
C PHE A 12 -26.74 9.59 -17.41
N ALA A 13 -25.79 10.13 -18.18
CA ALA A 13 -24.41 9.67 -18.19
C ALA A 13 -23.76 9.85 -16.80
N ILE A 14 -23.93 11.01 -16.17
CA ILE A 14 -23.36 11.29 -14.84
C ILE A 14 -24.05 10.46 -13.75
N ALA A 15 -25.38 10.27 -13.82
CA ALA A 15 -26.13 9.46 -12.87
C ALA A 15 -25.72 7.98 -12.91
N SER A 16 -25.39 7.45 -14.10
CA SER A 16 -24.92 6.07 -14.23
C SER A 16 -23.55 5.82 -13.56
N MET A 17 -22.74 6.86 -13.36
CA MET A 17 -21.46 6.79 -12.65
C MET A 17 -21.59 6.97 -11.12
N ALA A 18 -22.79 7.28 -10.61
CA ALA A 18 -23.01 7.58 -9.19
C ALA A 18 -23.26 6.34 -8.31
N PHE A 19 -23.51 5.17 -8.91
CA PHE A 19 -23.77 3.93 -8.18
C PHE A 19 -22.47 3.21 -7.84
N GLY A 20 -22.37 2.67 -6.61
CA GLY A 20 -21.32 1.72 -6.26
C GLY A 20 -21.55 0.42 -7.03
N GLN A 21 -20.49 -0.12 -7.62
CA GLN A 21 -20.51 -1.44 -8.24
C GLN A 21 -20.17 -2.48 -7.18
N SER A 22 -21.00 -3.52 -7.07
CA SER A 22 -20.70 -4.70 -6.28
C SER A 22 -20.20 -5.78 -7.22
N TYR A 23 -18.97 -6.24 -7.02
CA TYR A 23 -18.35 -7.27 -7.83
C TYR A 23 -17.89 -8.42 -6.94
N SER A 24 -18.12 -9.65 -7.37
CA SER A 24 -17.65 -10.83 -6.66
C SER A 24 -16.90 -11.75 -7.60
N GLY A 25 -15.95 -12.50 -7.05
CA GLY A 25 -15.15 -13.41 -7.83
C GLY A 25 -14.18 -14.22 -7.00
N SER A 26 -13.32 -14.96 -7.69
CA SER A 26 -12.22 -15.72 -7.10
C SER A 26 -10.90 -14.99 -7.29
N LEU A 27 -10.06 -15.00 -6.26
CA LEU A 27 -8.66 -14.64 -6.31
C LEU A 27 -7.84 -15.92 -6.40
N THR A 28 -6.93 -15.97 -7.36
CA THR A 28 -5.87 -16.98 -7.41
C THR A 28 -4.60 -16.44 -6.78
N ASN A 29 -3.74 -17.32 -6.27
CA ASN A 29 -2.42 -16.93 -5.75
C ASN A 29 -1.68 -16.06 -6.77
N GLY A 30 -1.27 -14.87 -6.36
CA GLY A 30 -0.65 -13.87 -7.21
C GLY A 30 -1.47 -12.60 -7.32
N VAL A 31 -1.40 -11.97 -8.48
CA VAL A 31 -1.99 -10.66 -8.75
C VAL A 31 -3.31 -10.82 -9.53
N ASN A 32 -4.36 -10.19 -9.03
CA ASN A 32 -5.68 -10.16 -9.65
C ASN A 32 -6.06 -8.69 -9.89
N LEU A 33 -6.24 -8.31 -11.16
CA LEU A 33 -6.68 -6.97 -11.54
C LEU A 33 -8.21 -6.93 -11.53
N LEU A 34 -8.78 -6.02 -10.74
CA LEU A 34 -10.23 -5.86 -10.61
C LEU A 34 -10.74 -4.67 -11.44
N SER A 35 -9.96 -3.60 -11.56
CA SER A 35 -10.28 -2.43 -12.40
C SER A 35 -9.00 -1.81 -12.96
N THR A 36 -9.04 -1.45 -14.24
CA THR A 36 -8.01 -0.64 -14.93
C THR A 36 -8.18 0.87 -14.71
N GLN A 37 -9.27 1.28 -14.05
CA GLN A 37 -9.52 2.66 -13.64
C GLN A 37 -9.34 2.79 -12.13
N GLY A 38 -8.97 3.98 -11.67
CA GLY A 38 -8.98 4.33 -10.25
C GLY A 38 -10.35 4.05 -9.61
N ALA A 39 -10.35 3.76 -8.31
CA ALA A 39 -11.55 3.32 -7.60
C ALA A 39 -11.57 3.84 -6.16
N LEU A 40 -12.78 4.09 -5.66
CA LEU A 40 -13.06 4.30 -4.24
C LEU A 40 -13.70 3.04 -3.68
N ILE A 41 -12.96 2.31 -2.87
CA ILE A 41 -13.37 1.06 -2.25
C ILE A 41 -14.13 1.38 -0.97
N LYS A 42 -15.41 1.00 -0.93
CA LYS A 42 -16.31 1.19 0.21
C LYS A 42 -16.41 -0.05 1.08
N GLY A 43 -16.27 -1.22 0.49
CA GLY A 43 -16.39 -2.50 1.16
C GLY A 43 -15.56 -3.57 0.46
N LEU A 44 -14.96 -4.46 1.25
CA LEU A 44 -14.31 -5.67 0.75
C LEU A 44 -14.50 -6.79 1.76
N GLU A 45 -15.19 -7.84 1.35
CA GLU A 45 -15.26 -9.11 2.06
C GLU A 45 -14.37 -10.11 1.35
N LEU A 46 -13.58 -10.85 2.13
CA LEU A 46 -12.64 -11.86 1.67
C LEU A 46 -12.94 -13.16 2.39
N PHE A 47 -12.89 -14.27 1.68
CA PHE A 47 -13.06 -15.62 2.24
C PHE A 47 -11.93 -16.53 1.77
N ASP A 48 -11.16 -17.10 2.69
CA ASP A 48 -10.06 -18.00 2.32
C ASP A 48 -10.61 -19.35 1.83
N THR A 49 -10.06 -19.83 0.71
CA THR A 49 -10.35 -21.16 0.16
C THR A 49 -9.11 -22.02 0.03
N SER A 50 -7.96 -21.53 0.53
CA SER A 50 -6.66 -22.19 0.36
C SER A 50 -6.31 -23.16 1.49
N GLY A 51 -7.01 -23.08 2.63
CA GLY A 51 -6.77 -23.96 3.79
C GLY A 51 -5.59 -23.54 4.65
N ALA A 52 -4.96 -22.41 4.36
CA ALA A 52 -3.86 -21.81 5.11
C ALA A 52 -4.06 -20.29 5.22
N ALA A 53 -3.44 -19.66 6.22
CA ALA A 53 -3.52 -18.21 6.36
C ALA A 53 -2.93 -17.51 5.13
N ASN A 54 -3.66 -16.54 4.61
CA ASN A 54 -3.38 -15.85 3.36
C ASN A 54 -3.21 -14.35 3.63
N THR A 55 -2.28 -13.68 2.97
CA THR A 55 -2.18 -12.22 3.00
C THR A 55 -2.79 -11.64 1.73
N VAL A 56 -3.78 -10.76 1.89
CA VAL A 56 -4.38 -9.99 0.79
C VAL A 56 -3.92 -8.53 0.89
N ILE A 57 -3.42 -7.99 -0.22
CA ILE A 57 -2.90 -6.63 -0.32
C ILE A 57 -3.63 -5.91 -1.46
N ILE A 58 -4.18 -4.73 -1.16
CA ILE A 58 -4.76 -3.83 -2.15
C ILE A 58 -3.64 -2.96 -2.71
N TYR A 59 -3.51 -2.92 -4.03
CA TYR A 59 -2.59 -2.08 -4.76
C TYR A 59 -3.33 -1.07 -5.64
N ASP A 60 -2.77 0.14 -5.71
CA ASP A 60 -3.13 1.18 -6.67
C ASP A 60 -2.28 0.98 -7.94
N ASN A 61 -2.80 0.19 -8.87
CA ASN A 61 -2.13 -0.20 -10.11
C ASN A 61 -3.16 -0.70 -11.15
N ASP A 62 -2.90 -0.44 -12.43
CA ASP A 62 -3.79 -0.71 -13.57
C ASP A 62 -3.41 -1.97 -14.37
N SER A 63 -2.30 -2.61 -14.01
CA SER A 63 -1.79 -3.80 -14.70
C SER A 63 -1.73 -5.01 -13.77
N SER A 64 -2.04 -6.20 -14.31
CA SER A 64 -1.84 -7.48 -13.60
C SER A 64 -0.36 -7.85 -13.44
N THR A 65 0.53 -7.10 -14.09
CA THR A 65 1.97 -7.12 -13.85
C THR A 65 2.35 -5.84 -13.12
N SER A 66 3.06 -5.93 -12.00
CA SER A 66 3.50 -4.75 -11.23
C SER A 66 4.41 -3.92 -12.11
N THR A 67 3.92 -2.77 -12.62
CA THR A 67 4.69 -1.90 -13.51
C THR A 67 4.79 -0.49 -12.95
N ASN A 68 6.05 -0.11 -12.71
CA ASN A 68 6.61 1.24 -12.78
C ASN A 68 6.02 2.34 -11.87
N ARG A 69 6.28 2.20 -10.57
CA ARG A 69 6.68 3.37 -9.77
C ARG A 69 8.06 3.14 -9.15
N VAL A 70 8.92 4.13 -9.33
CA VAL A 70 10.29 4.13 -8.82
C VAL A 70 10.27 4.85 -7.47
N ARG A 71 10.58 4.13 -6.39
CA ARG A 71 11.01 4.82 -5.17
C ARG A 71 12.48 5.15 -5.39
N GLN A 72 12.80 6.44 -5.51
CA GLN A 72 14.20 6.87 -5.64
C GLN A 72 14.99 6.46 -4.40
N ALA A 73 16.29 6.26 -4.58
CA ALA A 73 17.20 6.04 -3.46
C ALA A 73 17.14 7.24 -2.51
N TYR A 74 17.15 6.97 -1.21
CA TYR A 74 17.14 8.02 -0.19
C TYR A 74 18.12 7.67 0.93
N ASN A 75 18.57 8.71 1.63
CA ASN A 75 19.43 8.54 2.80
C ASN A 75 18.55 8.43 4.05
N ALA A 76 18.53 7.25 4.66
CA ALA A 76 17.93 7.05 5.98
C ALA A 76 18.95 7.44 7.05
N ILE A 77 18.53 8.30 7.98
CA ILE A 77 19.37 8.79 9.08
C ILE A 77 18.93 8.08 10.35
N THR A 78 19.86 7.38 11.00
CA THR A 78 19.66 6.80 12.33
C THR A 78 20.54 7.55 13.32
N GLN A 79 19.92 8.05 14.39
CA GLN A 79 20.62 8.76 15.46
C GLN A 79 20.53 7.96 16.75
N TYR A 80 21.67 7.77 17.41
CA TYR A 80 21.74 7.12 18.71
C TYR A 80 22.85 7.72 19.56
N SER A 81 22.69 7.62 20.87
CA SER A 81 23.71 8.08 21.81
C SER A 81 24.76 6.98 22.01
N THR A 82 26.04 7.34 21.99
CA THR A 82 27.14 6.42 22.24
C THR A 82 28.22 7.07 23.10
N ASN A 83 28.99 6.27 23.81
CA ASN A 83 30.14 6.74 24.57
C ASN A 83 31.35 6.89 23.63
N MET A 84 32.00 8.05 23.67
CA MET A 84 33.29 8.31 23.06
C MET A 84 34.34 8.39 24.16
N VAL A 85 35.31 7.48 24.12
CA VAL A 85 36.41 7.42 25.08
C VAL A 85 37.61 8.15 24.48
N MET A 86 38.05 9.23 25.12
CA MET A 86 39.28 9.92 24.78
C MET A 86 40.35 9.58 25.79
N THR A 87 41.51 9.15 25.28
CA THR A 87 42.67 8.79 26.11
C THR A 87 43.85 9.64 25.69
N PHE A 88 44.51 10.27 26.66
CA PHE A 88 45.75 11.00 26.43
C PHE A 88 46.75 10.71 27.55
N THR A 89 48.03 10.81 27.22
CA THR A 89 49.12 10.67 28.18
C THR A 89 49.61 12.06 28.55
N ASN A 90 49.65 12.37 29.83
CA ASN A 90 50.14 13.67 30.29
C ASN A 90 51.69 13.74 30.25
N PHE A 91 52.25 14.92 30.53
CA PHE A 91 53.70 15.12 30.56
C PHE A 91 54.45 14.28 31.61
N ALA A 92 53.74 13.75 32.62
CA ALA A 92 54.30 12.84 33.62
C ALA A 92 54.20 11.36 33.21
N GLY A 93 53.74 11.06 31.99
CA GLY A 93 53.58 9.69 31.49
C GLY A 93 52.33 8.96 31.99
N VAL A 94 51.42 9.66 32.69
CA VAL A 94 50.19 9.05 33.22
C VAL A 94 49.09 9.11 32.17
N VAL A 95 48.47 7.95 31.91
CA VAL A 95 47.32 7.82 31.02
C VAL A 95 46.07 8.34 31.72
N GLN A 96 45.41 9.32 31.11
CA GLN A 96 44.13 9.84 31.55
C GLN A 96 43.05 9.47 30.51
N THR A 97 41.92 8.98 31.01
CA THR A 97 40.78 8.55 30.18
C THR A 97 39.54 9.34 30.58
N SER A 98 38.90 9.97 29.59
CA SER A 98 37.63 10.68 29.77
C SER A 98 36.58 10.06 28.84
N THR A 99 35.39 9.79 29.38
CA THR A 99 34.25 9.25 28.63
C THR A 99 33.20 10.33 28.48
N ASN A 100 32.88 10.68 27.24
CA ASN A 100 31.80 11.61 26.92
C ASN A 100 30.67 10.90 26.17
N THR A 101 29.45 11.27 26.48
CA THR A 101 28.27 10.83 25.74
C THR A 101 28.10 11.72 24.51
N VAL A 102 28.16 11.14 23.32
CA VAL A 102 28.01 11.86 22.04
C VAL A 102 26.81 11.35 21.25
N LEU A 103 26.28 12.18 20.35
CA LEU A 103 25.25 11.78 19.39
C LEU A 103 25.91 11.22 18.13
N ALA A 104 25.82 9.91 17.92
CA ALA A 104 26.21 9.30 16.67
C ALA A 104 25.09 9.45 15.65
N THR A 105 25.43 9.92 14.45
CA THR A 105 24.52 9.97 13.30
C THR A 105 25.05 9.04 12.23
N VAL A 106 24.30 7.99 11.91
CA VAL A 106 24.64 7.05 10.84
C VAL A 106 23.70 7.30 9.67
N THR A 107 24.29 7.58 8.52
CA THR A 107 23.57 7.73 7.25
C THR A 107 23.68 6.43 6.48
N THR A 108 22.55 5.82 6.17
CA THR A 108 22.46 4.60 5.34
C THR A 108 21.74 4.93 4.05
N THR A 109 22.30 4.52 2.91
CA THR A 109 21.62 4.68 1.62
C THR A 109 20.66 3.53 1.41
N VAL A 110 19.37 3.84 1.36
CA VAL A 110 18.33 2.90 0.95
C VAL A 110 18.28 2.91 -0.56
N ALA A 111 18.53 1.76 -1.17
CA ALA A 111 18.55 1.60 -2.62
C ALA A 111 17.19 1.93 -3.24
N ALA A 112 17.22 2.41 -4.49
CA ALA A 112 16.01 2.62 -5.26
C ALA A 112 15.29 1.27 -5.48
N THR A 113 13.97 1.26 -5.34
CA THR A 113 13.15 0.12 -5.76
C THR A 113 12.46 0.46 -7.06
N THR A 114 12.73 -0.35 -8.09
CA THR A 114 11.98 -0.37 -9.34
C THR A 114 10.89 -1.43 -9.21
N ASN A 115 9.66 -1.11 -9.64
CA ASN A 115 8.49 -2.02 -9.70
C ASN A 115 7.69 -2.20 -8.39
N GLU A 116 7.58 -1.19 -7.53
CA GLU A 116 6.61 -1.22 -6.41
C GLU A 116 5.33 -0.42 -6.74
N ALA A 117 4.21 -1.13 -6.91
CA ALA A 117 2.89 -0.51 -6.86
C ALA A 117 2.59 0.01 -5.44
N ARG A 118 1.85 1.12 -5.34
CA ARG A 118 1.48 1.70 -4.03
C ARG A 118 0.52 0.74 -3.31
N ARG A 119 0.88 0.32 -2.10
CA ARG A 119 -0.03 -0.42 -1.20
C ARG A 119 -1.04 0.55 -0.61
N VAL A 120 -2.32 0.23 -0.77
CA VAL A 120 -3.43 0.99 -0.17
C VAL A 120 -3.84 0.37 1.15
N TYR A 121 -3.87 -0.96 1.22
CA TYR A 121 -4.28 -1.70 2.40
C TYR A 121 -3.68 -3.11 2.39
N GLN A 122 -3.50 -3.70 3.57
CA GLN A 122 -3.01 -5.07 3.73
C GLN A 122 -3.74 -5.73 4.90
N VAL A 123 -4.15 -6.99 4.71
CA VAL A 123 -4.81 -7.78 5.74
C VAL A 123 -4.36 -9.24 5.69
N VAL A 124 -4.37 -9.88 6.85
CA VAL A 124 -4.19 -11.33 6.97
C VAL A 124 -5.57 -11.96 7.06
N LEU A 125 -5.87 -12.84 6.11
CA LEU A 125 -7.06 -13.65 6.03
C LEU A 125 -6.74 -15.00 6.73
N PRO A 126 -7.42 -15.33 7.85
CA PRO A 126 -7.21 -16.60 8.53
C PRO A 126 -7.63 -17.79 7.65
N ALA A 127 -7.02 -18.95 7.88
CA ALA A 127 -7.30 -20.17 7.12
C ALA A 127 -8.80 -20.53 7.19
N ASN A 128 -9.43 -20.75 6.03
CA ASN A 128 -10.87 -20.99 5.88
C ASN A 128 -11.78 -19.95 6.57
N GLY A 129 -11.27 -18.74 6.81
CA GLY A 129 -11.99 -17.69 7.50
C GLY A 129 -12.43 -16.55 6.58
N THR A 130 -13.25 -15.67 7.14
CA THR A 130 -13.75 -14.47 6.46
C THR A 130 -13.17 -13.22 7.12
N VAL A 131 -12.83 -12.22 6.31
CA VAL A 131 -12.52 -10.87 6.79
C VAL A 131 -13.36 -9.87 6.00
N SER A 132 -14.03 -8.96 6.70
CA SER A 132 -14.75 -7.84 6.11
C SER A 132 -14.06 -6.53 6.45
N ILE A 133 -13.91 -5.68 5.44
CA ILE A 133 -13.25 -4.38 5.50
C ILE A 133 -14.28 -3.34 5.09
N SER A 134 -14.69 -2.51 6.05
CA SER A 134 -15.62 -1.39 5.85
C SER A 134 -14.99 -0.11 6.42
N PRO A 135 -14.09 0.54 5.67
CA PRO A 135 -13.34 1.67 6.18
C PRO A 135 -14.26 2.90 6.33
N SER A 136 -14.10 3.66 7.43
CA SER A 136 -14.90 4.87 7.69
C SER A 136 -14.71 5.95 6.62
N THR A 137 -13.55 5.93 5.97
CA THR A 137 -13.24 6.74 4.78
C THR A 137 -12.90 5.78 3.65
N PRO A 138 -13.55 5.87 2.47
CA PRO A 138 -13.27 4.97 1.36
C PRO A 138 -11.79 4.95 0.97
N LEU A 139 -11.27 3.75 0.70
CA LEU A 139 -9.89 3.58 0.27
C LEU A 139 -9.79 3.94 -1.22
N GLY A 140 -8.96 4.92 -1.56
CA GLY A 140 -8.81 5.40 -2.93
C GLY A 140 -7.61 4.81 -3.66
N THR A 141 -7.84 4.34 -4.88
CA THR A 141 -6.81 4.10 -5.91
C THR A 141 -6.96 5.12 -7.03
N THR A 142 -5.86 5.51 -7.67
CA THR A 142 -5.85 6.51 -8.75
C THR A 142 -5.66 5.88 -10.12
N TYR A 143 -4.86 4.82 -10.21
CA TYR A 143 -4.48 4.19 -11.48
C TYR A 143 -5.33 2.96 -11.75
N GLY A 144 -5.51 2.11 -10.75
CA GLY A 144 -6.32 0.90 -10.89
C GLY A 144 -6.53 0.22 -9.56
N TYR A 145 -7.40 -0.79 -9.54
CA TYR A 145 -7.70 -1.56 -8.35
C TYR A 145 -7.22 -2.99 -8.56
N GLN A 146 -6.20 -3.37 -7.80
CA GLN A 146 -5.58 -4.69 -7.87
C GLN A 146 -5.53 -5.33 -6.48
N LEU A 147 -5.83 -6.63 -6.42
CA LEU A 147 -5.65 -7.46 -5.23
C LEU A 147 -4.50 -8.44 -5.46
N ARG A 148 -3.50 -8.42 -4.59
CA ARG A 148 -2.49 -9.48 -4.52
C ARG A 148 -2.80 -10.40 -3.36
N THR A 149 -2.76 -11.70 -3.58
CA THR A 149 -3.03 -12.70 -2.54
C THR A 149 -1.94 -13.77 -2.54
N THR A 150 -1.62 -14.34 -1.38
CA THR A 150 -0.60 -15.41 -1.26
C THR A 150 -1.20 -16.82 -1.36
N GLY A 151 -2.53 -16.93 -1.40
CA GLY A 151 -3.29 -18.16 -1.56
C GLY A 151 -4.57 -17.90 -2.37
N ASN A 152 -5.42 -18.91 -2.52
CA ASN A 152 -6.73 -18.73 -3.16
C ASN A 152 -7.75 -18.14 -2.17
N ALA A 153 -8.62 -17.28 -2.67
CA ALA A 153 -9.72 -16.70 -1.89
C ALA A 153 -10.93 -16.39 -2.77
N LEU A 154 -12.07 -16.13 -2.15
CA LEU A 154 -13.20 -15.46 -2.78
C LEU A 154 -13.24 -14.01 -2.27
N TYR A 155 -13.79 -13.12 -3.08
CA TYR A 155 -14.02 -11.75 -2.68
C TYR A 155 -15.40 -11.26 -3.09
N ASN A 156 -15.93 -10.34 -2.30
CA ASN A 156 -17.06 -9.50 -2.64
C ASN A 156 -16.67 -8.06 -2.32
N THR A 157 -16.65 -7.19 -3.32
CA THR A 157 -16.16 -5.81 -3.18
C THR A 157 -17.20 -4.82 -3.66
N GLU A 158 -17.36 -3.76 -2.88
CA GLU A 158 -18.13 -2.59 -3.25
C GLU A 158 -17.18 -1.44 -3.53
N TYR A 159 -17.12 -0.99 -4.78
CA TYR A 159 -16.30 0.15 -5.16
C TYR A 159 -17.01 1.06 -6.15
N ARG A 160 -16.57 2.33 -6.20
CA ARG A 160 -16.99 3.29 -7.22
C ARG A 160 -15.81 3.62 -8.11
N PRO A 161 -15.87 3.37 -9.43
CA PRO A 161 -14.86 3.85 -10.37
C PRO A 161 -14.70 5.38 -10.25
N LEU A 162 -13.46 5.86 -10.34
CA LEU A 162 -13.15 7.27 -10.44
C LEU A 162 -13.12 7.68 -11.93
N PRO A 163 -13.59 8.90 -12.25
CA PRO A 163 -13.54 9.43 -13.61
C PRO A 163 -12.12 9.72 -14.08
#